data_AF-A0A3S0QJ90-F1
#
_entry.id   AF-A0A3S0QJ90-F1
#
_cell.length_a   1.000
_cell.length_b   1.000
_cell.length_c   1.000
_cell.angle_alpha   90.00
_cell.angle_beta   90.00
_cell.angle_gamma   90.00
#
_symmetry.space_group_name_H-M   'P 1'
#
loop_
_entity.id
_entity.type
_entity.pdbx_description
1 polymer ?
#
loop_
_entity_poly.entity_id
_entity_poly.type
_entity_poly.pdbx_seq_one_letter_code
_entity_poly.pdbx_strand_id
1 'polypeptide(L)'
;MTIGDLNHQIDYPRVYKCMDKTIQIDRDASWKDDDSILKYYNTLADEVSKIDGIQAFPSGVNGLIFRIDVNKVKNFKFEKPMYETSFDILEFVTDAKSYLRVYTPDLSIYSNYGKVLDKEGTKLNPQDFGVQIPLSRFLI
;
A
#
# COMPACT_ATOMS: atom_id res chain seq x y z
N MET A 1 -14.89 11.32 2.85
CA MET A 1 -14.24 11.75 1.60
C MET A 1 -15.00 11.11 0.47
N THR A 2 -15.38 11.91 -0.52
CA THR A 2 -16.12 11.46 -1.70
C THR A 2 -15.22 11.41 -2.93
N ILE A 3 -15.76 10.94 -4.06
CA ILE A 3 -15.09 11.05 -5.36
C ILE A 3 -14.91 12.52 -5.77
N GLY A 4 -15.84 13.41 -5.44
CA GLY A 4 -15.70 14.85 -5.68
C GLY A 4 -14.49 15.45 -4.94
N ASP A 5 -14.34 15.14 -3.64
CA ASP A 5 -13.16 15.52 -2.87
C ASP A 5 -11.87 15.01 -3.53
N LEU A 6 -11.91 13.76 -4.00
CA LEU A 6 -10.78 13.11 -4.65
C LEU A 6 -10.39 13.80 -5.97
N ASN A 7 -11.38 14.22 -6.78
CA ASN A 7 -11.18 14.91 -8.06
C ASN A 7 -10.54 16.30 -7.86
N HIS A 8 -10.82 16.98 -6.75
CA HIS A 8 -10.22 18.29 -6.44
C HIS A 8 -8.77 18.20 -5.93
N GLN A 9 -8.35 17.03 -5.43
CA GLN A 9 -7.03 16.87 -4.81
C GLN A 9 -5.94 16.42 -5.78
N ILE A 10 -6.28 15.59 -6.78
CA ILE A 10 -5.28 14.95 -7.66
C ILE A 10 -5.89 14.65 -9.04
N ASP A 11 -5.12 14.89 -10.09
CA ASP A 11 -5.50 14.65 -11.49
C ASP A 11 -5.59 13.16 -11.86
N TYR A 12 -6.35 12.88 -12.92
CA TYR A 12 -6.40 11.60 -13.60
C TYR A 12 -5.65 11.68 -14.95
N PRO A 13 -5.08 10.57 -15.46
CA PRO A 13 -5.09 9.23 -14.87
C PRO A 13 -4.11 9.10 -13.70
N ARG A 14 -4.46 8.24 -12.74
CA ARG A 14 -3.61 7.99 -11.57
C ARG A 14 -2.76 6.77 -11.80
N VAL A 15 -1.46 6.99 -11.81
CA VAL A 15 -0.47 5.96 -12.12
C VAL A 15 0.22 5.49 -10.85
N TYR A 16 -0.02 4.24 -10.50
CA TYR A 16 0.64 3.51 -9.42
C TYR A 16 1.67 2.55 -10.01
N LYS A 17 2.68 2.19 -9.21
CA LYS A 17 3.57 1.08 -9.53
C LYS A 17 3.49 0.03 -8.42
N CYS A 18 3.27 -1.21 -8.80
CA CYS A 18 3.34 -2.35 -7.89
C CYS A 18 4.29 -3.38 -8.50
N MET A 19 5.47 -3.51 -7.90
CA MET A 19 6.56 -4.32 -8.43
C MET A 19 6.91 -3.93 -9.88
N ASP A 20 6.81 -4.85 -10.84
CA ASP A 20 7.07 -4.61 -12.27
C ASP A 20 5.83 -4.11 -13.04
N LYS A 21 4.69 -3.93 -12.37
CA LYS A 21 3.42 -3.53 -12.99
C LYS A 21 3.12 -2.06 -12.78
N THR A 22 2.72 -1.41 -13.87
CA THR A 22 2.10 -0.09 -13.83
C THR A 22 0.59 -0.28 -13.76
N ILE A 23 -0.05 0.32 -12.75
CA ILE A 23 -1.49 0.28 -12.55
C ILE A 23 -2.02 1.68 -12.80
N GLN A 24 -2.83 1.83 -13.85
CA GLN A 24 -3.46 3.09 -14.20
C GLN A 24 -4.93 3.04 -13.79
N ILE A 25 -5.36 4.00 -12.98
CA ILE A 25 -6.77 4.21 -12.65
C ILE A 25 -7.25 5.47 -13.36
N ASP A 26 -8.15 5.29 -14.31
CA ASP A 26 -8.84 6.37 -14.99
C ASP A 26 -10.08 6.81 -14.19
N ARG A 27 -10.57 8.02 -14.48
CA ARG A 27 -11.84 8.49 -13.91
C ARG A 27 -12.99 7.76 -14.59
N ASP A 28 -13.63 6.85 -13.89
CA ASP A 28 -14.81 6.13 -14.39
C ASP A 28 -16.01 7.07 -14.53
N ALA A 29 -16.61 7.20 -15.72
CA ALA A 29 -17.74 8.11 -15.97
C ALA A 29 -18.99 7.82 -15.11
N SER A 30 -19.12 6.61 -14.56
CA SER A 30 -20.24 6.23 -13.69
C SER A 30 -20.11 6.75 -12.26
N TRP A 31 -18.91 7.16 -11.82
CA TRP A 31 -18.73 7.69 -10.47
C TRP A 31 -19.26 9.12 -10.41
N LYS A 32 -20.14 9.37 -9.44
CA LYS A 32 -20.68 10.70 -9.12
C LYS A 32 -19.84 11.35 -8.04
N ASP A 33 -19.87 12.68 -7.96
CA ASP A 33 -19.04 13.41 -6.99
C ASP A 33 -19.43 13.16 -5.53
N ASP A 34 -20.67 12.75 -5.28
CA ASP A 34 -21.18 12.34 -3.96
C ASP A 34 -20.91 10.88 -3.62
N ASP A 35 -20.40 10.08 -4.56
CA ASP A 35 -20.05 8.69 -4.31
C ASP A 35 -18.95 8.57 -3.27
N SER A 36 -19.02 7.50 -2.47
CA SER A 36 -17.96 7.15 -1.54
C SER A 36 -16.62 6.93 -2.25
N ILE A 37 -15.53 7.46 -1.69
CA ILE A 37 -14.16 7.20 -2.15
C ILE A 37 -13.81 5.70 -2.15
N LEU A 38 -14.57 4.86 -1.44
CA LEU A 38 -14.39 3.41 -1.49
C LEU A 38 -14.56 2.84 -2.90
N LYS A 39 -15.35 3.47 -3.79
CA LYS A 39 -15.42 3.02 -5.20
C LYS A 39 -14.06 3.07 -5.90
N TYR A 40 -13.31 4.16 -5.67
CA TYR A 40 -11.95 4.31 -6.17
C TYR A 40 -11.01 3.26 -5.58
N TYR A 41 -11.03 3.09 -4.25
CA TYR A 41 -10.14 2.13 -3.60
C TYR A 41 -10.47 0.66 -3.90
N ASN A 42 -11.74 0.33 -4.13
CA ASN A 42 -12.13 -0.99 -4.62
C ASN A 42 -11.54 -1.24 -6.01
N THR A 43 -11.68 -0.27 -6.92
CA THR A 43 -11.13 -0.39 -8.28
C THR A 43 -9.61 -0.57 -8.24
N LEU A 44 -8.91 0.23 -7.43
CA LEU A 44 -7.47 0.07 -7.26
C LEU A 44 -7.10 -1.27 -6.62
N ALA A 45 -7.86 -1.73 -5.61
CA ALA A 45 -7.64 -3.02 -4.97
C ALA A 45 -7.82 -4.19 -5.94
N ASP A 46 -8.82 -4.13 -6.81
CA ASP A 46 -9.09 -5.14 -7.83
C ASP A 46 -7.93 -5.22 -8.83
N GLU A 47 -7.40 -4.09 -9.30
CA GLU A 47 -6.25 -4.06 -10.19
C GLU A 47 -4.97 -4.61 -9.52
N VAL A 48 -4.70 -4.21 -8.29
CA VAL A 48 -3.54 -4.72 -7.52
C VAL A 48 -3.64 -6.22 -7.28
N SER A 49 -4.85 -6.72 -7.01
CA SER A 49 -5.08 -8.15 -6.70
C SER A 49 -4.98 -9.06 -7.93
N LYS A 50 -4.82 -8.52 -9.14
CA LYS A 50 -4.49 -9.30 -10.35
C LYS A 50 -3.04 -9.81 -10.33
N ILE A 51 -2.20 -9.27 -9.45
CA ILE A 51 -0.80 -9.67 -9.35
C ILE A 51 -0.67 -10.92 -8.47
N ASP A 52 -0.03 -11.97 -8.99
CA ASP A 52 0.07 -13.24 -8.27
C ASP A 52 0.77 -13.08 -6.91
N GLY A 53 0.19 -13.68 -5.88
CA GLY A 53 0.67 -13.58 -4.50
C GLY A 53 0.31 -12.29 -3.77
N ILE A 54 -0.51 -11.41 -4.35
CA ILE A 54 -0.97 -10.17 -3.72
C ILE A 54 -2.50 -10.14 -3.65
N GLN A 55 -3.01 -9.79 -2.48
CA GLN A 55 -4.40 -9.39 -2.28
C GLN A 55 -4.42 -7.98 -1.71
N ALA A 56 -5.32 -7.13 -2.20
CA ALA A 56 -5.53 -5.80 -1.70
C ALA A 56 -7.01 -5.60 -1.32
N PHE A 57 -7.23 -4.79 -0.29
CA PHE A 57 -8.56 -4.44 0.20
C PHE A 57 -8.61 -2.95 0.51
N PRO A 58 -9.75 -2.26 0.33
CA PRO A 58 -9.91 -0.90 0.83
C PRO A 58 -9.74 -0.88 2.36
N SER A 59 -9.07 0.14 2.89
CA SER A 59 -8.93 0.31 4.35
C SER A 59 -10.21 0.75 5.07
N GLY A 60 -11.31 0.95 4.33
CA GLY A 60 -12.56 1.51 4.84
C GLY A 60 -12.54 3.05 4.99
N VAL A 61 -11.38 3.69 4.83
CA VAL A 61 -11.22 5.15 4.92
C VAL A 61 -10.61 5.74 3.66
N ASN A 62 -9.28 5.82 3.58
CA ASN A 62 -8.53 6.43 2.49
C ASN A 62 -7.22 5.65 2.31
N GLY A 63 -7.28 4.50 1.64
CA GLY A 63 -6.10 3.68 1.40
C GLY A 63 -6.41 2.21 1.12
N LEU A 64 -5.34 1.43 1.03
CA LEU A 64 -5.37 -0.02 0.84
C LEU A 64 -4.72 -0.73 2.02
N ILE A 65 -5.19 -1.95 2.27
CA ILE A 65 -4.56 -2.97 3.09
C ILE A 65 -4.05 -4.04 2.13
N PHE A 66 -2.80 -4.46 2.30
CA PHE A 66 -2.19 -5.53 1.50
C PHE A 66 -2.06 -6.80 2.33
N ARG A 67 -2.36 -7.94 1.70
CA ARG A 67 -1.98 -9.27 2.16
C ARG A 67 -1.13 -9.92 1.09
N ILE A 68 0.08 -10.33 1.46
CA ILE A 68 1.12 -10.75 0.50
C ILE A 68 1.59 -12.15 0.87
N ASP A 69 1.56 -13.06 -0.09
CA ASP A 69 2.15 -14.40 0.03
C ASP A 69 3.67 -14.29 -0.13
N VAL A 70 4.37 -14.32 1.00
CA VAL A 70 5.82 -14.18 1.05
C VAL A 70 6.57 -15.33 0.37
N ASN A 71 5.92 -16.49 0.15
CA ASN A 71 6.55 -17.58 -0.61
C ASN A 71 6.66 -17.26 -2.10
N LYS A 72 5.78 -16.37 -2.60
CA LYS A 72 5.76 -15.91 -4.00
C LYS A 72 6.46 -14.57 -4.16
N VAL A 73 6.21 -13.63 -3.24
CA VAL A 73 6.70 -12.25 -3.30
C VAL A 73 7.70 -12.01 -2.19
N LYS A 74 8.99 -12.14 -2.52
CA LYS A 74 10.10 -11.91 -1.57
C LYS A 74 10.54 -10.45 -1.51
N ASN A 75 10.29 -9.70 -2.57
CA ASN A 75 10.57 -8.28 -2.65
C ASN A 75 9.28 -7.60 -3.09
N PHE A 76 8.70 -6.79 -2.21
CA PHE A 76 7.48 -6.07 -2.49
C PHE A 76 7.77 -4.58 -2.53
N LYS A 77 7.22 -3.90 -3.53
CA LYS A 77 7.26 -2.45 -3.65
C LYS A 77 5.94 -1.95 -4.21
N PHE A 78 5.32 -1.00 -3.54
CA PHE A 78 4.14 -0.29 -4.00
C PHE A 78 4.37 1.21 -3.90
N GLU A 79 4.12 1.93 -4.99
CA GLU A 79 4.33 3.37 -5.13
C GLU A 79 3.02 4.05 -5.52
N LYS A 80 2.66 5.11 -4.80
CA LYS A 80 1.51 5.96 -5.13
C LYS A 80 1.84 6.95 -6.27
N PRO A 81 0.81 7.52 -6.94
CA PRO A 81 0.98 8.64 -7.85
C PRO A 81 1.54 9.87 -7.10
N MET A 82 2.41 10.64 -7.77
CA MET A 82 3.15 11.84 -7.32
C MET A 82 4.64 11.64 -6.97
N TYR A 83 5.35 12.77 -6.92
CA TYR A 83 6.81 12.92 -7.00
C TYR A 83 7.58 12.23 -5.87
N GLU A 84 8.17 11.07 -6.17
CA GLU A 84 9.43 10.51 -5.65
C GLU A 84 9.81 10.77 -4.18
N THR A 85 8.86 10.81 -3.24
CA THR A 85 9.20 10.82 -1.82
C THR A 85 9.13 9.39 -1.27
N SER A 86 10.04 9.07 -0.33
CA SER A 86 10.04 7.80 0.41
C SER A 86 8.76 7.57 1.24
N PHE A 87 7.85 8.55 1.31
CA PHE A 87 6.57 8.47 2.02
C PHE A 87 5.45 7.81 1.21
N ASP A 88 5.59 7.84 -0.11
CA ASP A 88 4.61 7.29 -1.06
C ASP A 88 4.96 5.88 -1.51
N ILE A 89 6.03 5.32 -0.93
CA ILE A 89 6.52 3.98 -1.18
C ILE A 89 6.28 3.11 0.05
N LEU A 90 5.75 1.92 -0.18
CA LEU A 90 5.79 0.79 0.75
C LEU A 90 6.70 -0.28 0.15
N GLU A 91 7.83 -0.54 0.79
CA GLU A 91 8.84 -1.46 0.30
C GLU A 91 9.35 -2.36 1.42
N PHE A 92 9.39 -3.66 1.16
CA PHE A 92 10.01 -4.62 2.05
C PHE A 92 10.65 -5.78 1.29
N VAL A 93 11.55 -6.47 1.97
CA VAL A 93 12.15 -7.74 1.51
C VAL A 93 12.07 -8.80 2.58
N THR A 94 11.98 -10.07 2.19
CA THR A 94 11.88 -11.22 3.08
C THR A 94 12.55 -12.44 2.46
N ASP A 95 13.07 -13.34 3.28
CA ASP A 95 13.51 -14.67 2.84
C ASP A 95 12.38 -15.71 2.86
N ALA A 96 11.15 -15.30 3.23
CA ALA A 96 9.96 -16.12 3.43
C ALA A 96 10.09 -17.18 4.55
N LYS A 97 11.15 -17.11 5.37
CA LYS A 97 11.46 -18.13 6.37
C LYS A 97 11.69 -17.54 7.75
N SER A 98 12.56 -16.54 7.84
CA SER A 98 13.09 -16.04 9.09
C SER A 98 12.82 -14.57 9.32
N TYR A 99 12.84 -13.74 8.27
CA TYR A 99 12.77 -12.29 8.45
C TYR A 99 11.93 -11.55 7.42
N LEU A 100 11.49 -10.37 7.81
CA LEU A 100 11.01 -9.31 6.93
C LEU A 100 11.77 -8.02 7.29
N ARG A 101 12.24 -7.30 6.27
CA ARG A 101 12.93 -6.02 6.40
C ARG A 101 12.13 -4.97 5.63
N VAL A 102 11.55 -4.03 6.36
CA VAL A 102 10.82 -2.90 5.77
C VAL A 102 11.78 -1.75 5.50
N TYR A 103 11.82 -1.24 4.28
CA TYR A 103 12.64 -0.08 3.90
C TYR A 103 11.85 1.23 3.98
N THR A 104 10.58 1.20 3.56
CA THR A 104 9.72 2.37 3.48
C THR A 104 8.31 2.04 4.01
N PRO A 105 7.53 3.03 4.48
CA PRO A 105 7.79 4.47 4.42
C PRO A 105 8.91 4.94 5.38
N ASP A 106 9.60 6.01 5.01
CA ASP A 106 10.55 6.70 5.91
C ASP A 106 9.80 7.27 7.12
N LEU A 107 10.15 6.75 8.31
CA LEU A 107 9.53 7.11 9.59
C LEU A 107 10.22 8.27 10.31
N SER A 108 11.24 8.89 9.72
CA SER A 108 11.90 10.07 10.31
C SER A 108 10.98 11.30 10.37
N ILE A 109 9.81 11.27 9.72
CA ILE A 109 8.84 12.37 9.70
C ILE A 109 7.51 11.93 10.35
N TYR A 110 7.01 12.76 11.27
CA TYR A 110 5.95 12.48 12.25
C TYR A 110 4.60 11.95 11.72
N SER A 111 4.34 11.98 10.41
CA SER A 111 3.05 11.66 9.81
C SER A 111 2.86 10.19 9.37
N ASN A 112 3.91 9.35 9.42
CA ASN A 112 3.86 7.97 8.93
C ASN A 112 3.91 6.88 10.01
N TYR A 113 3.90 7.26 11.29
CA TYR A 113 3.93 6.30 12.41
C TYR A 113 2.70 5.39 12.42
N GLY A 114 2.92 4.12 12.04
CA GLY A 114 1.94 3.05 12.21
C GLY A 114 1.16 2.62 10.97
N LYS A 115 1.76 2.78 9.78
CA LYS A 115 1.21 2.18 8.55
C LYS A 115 1.54 0.69 8.40
N VAL A 116 2.60 0.22 9.07
CA VAL A 116 2.95 -1.20 9.14
C VAL A 116 2.66 -1.69 10.56
N LEU A 117 1.78 -2.68 10.66
CA LEU A 117 1.38 -3.31 11.90
C LEU A 117 1.91 -4.75 11.91
N ASP A 118 2.26 -5.22 13.09
CA ASP A 118 2.51 -6.63 13.32
C ASP A 118 1.20 -7.40 13.56
N LYS A 119 1.31 -8.71 13.82
CA LYS A 119 0.15 -9.60 13.93
C LYS A 119 -0.79 -9.27 15.09
N GLU A 120 -0.28 -8.58 16.11
CA GLU A 120 -1.06 -8.14 17.26
C GLU A 120 -1.66 -6.74 17.01
N GLY A 121 -1.52 -6.20 15.80
CA GLY A 121 -1.92 -4.84 15.46
C GLY A 121 -0.97 -3.78 16.03
N THR A 122 0.21 -4.16 16.54
CA THR A 122 1.17 -3.21 17.10
C THR A 122 1.99 -2.59 15.97
N LYS A 123 2.10 -1.26 16.00
CA LYS A 123 2.87 -0.49 15.03
C LYS A 123 4.36 -0.87 15.09
N LEU A 124 5.01 -0.97 13.94
CA LEU A 124 6.47 -1.05 13.90
C LEU A 124 7.10 0.22 14.49
N ASN A 125 8.16 0.06 15.28
CA ASN A 125 8.93 1.16 15.83
C ASN A 125 9.93 1.69 14.78
N PRO A 126 10.38 2.95 14.86
CA PRO A 126 11.37 3.49 13.91
C PRO A 126 12.65 2.65 13.80
N GLN A 127 13.08 2.03 14.89
CA GLN A 127 14.26 1.15 14.93
C GLN A 127 14.05 -0.18 14.20
N ASP A 128 12.81 -0.57 13.91
CA ASP A 128 12.49 -1.79 13.16
C ASP A 128 12.71 -1.61 11.65
N PHE A 129 12.77 -0.36 11.16
CA PHE A 129 12.93 -0.07 9.74
C PHE A 129 14.39 -0.20 9.33
N GLY A 130 14.61 -0.81 8.17
CA GLY A 130 15.95 -1.07 7.66
C GLY A 130 16.69 -2.21 8.39
N VAL A 131 16.07 -2.91 9.34
CA VAL A 131 16.65 -4.10 10.00
C VAL A 131 15.82 -5.36 9.71
N GLN A 132 16.39 -6.53 9.98
CA GLN A 132 15.69 -7.81 9.84
C GLN A 132 14.80 -8.05 11.05
N ILE A 133 13.48 -8.01 10.85
CA ILE A 133 12.47 -8.28 11.88
C ILE A 133 12.06 -9.75 11.74
N PRO A 134 11.94 -10.53 12.84
CA PRO A 134 11.48 -11.90 12.77
C PRO A 134 10.12 -12.03 12.07
N LEU A 135 10.02 -12.94 11.10
CA LEU A 135 8.79 -13.15 10.31
C LEU A 135 7.62 -13.60 11.20
N SER A 136 7.91 -14.29 12.32
CA SER A 136 6.93 -14.74 13.32
C SER A 136 6.15 -13.61 14.02
N ARG A 137 6.59 -12.37 13.84
CA ARG A 137 5.91 -11.17 14.33
C ARG A 137 4.72 -10.79 13.43
N PHE A 138 4.70 -11.20 12.17
CA PHE A 138 3.65 -10.82 11.21
C PHE A 138 2.61 -11.94 11.04
N LEU A 139 1.44 -11.58 10.48
CA LEU A 139 0.42 -12.55 10.08
C LEU A 139 0.92 -13.29 8.84
N ILE A 140 1.00 -14.62 8.94
CA ILE A 140 1.38 -15.53 7.85
C ILE A 140 0.12 -16.26 7.40
#